data_AF-A0A3C1FVS2-F1
#
_entry.id   AF-A0A3C1FVS2-F1
#
_cell.length_a   1.000
_cell.length_b   1.000
_cell.length_c   1.000
_cell.angle_alpha   90.00
_cell.angle_beta   90.00
_cell.angle_gamma   90.00
#
_symmetry.space_group_name_H-M   'P 1'
#
loop_
_entity.id
_entity.type
_entity.pdbx_description
1 polymer ?
#
loop_
_entity_poly.entity_id
_entity_poly.type
_entity_poly.pdbx_seq_one_letter_code
_entity_poly.pdbx_strand_id
1 'polypeptide(L)'
;MIPLGQKVELLRVVAHPVRIRILEELSKGVKCVSDFEDFLELRQPNISQHLSILRQFGVVDYYVDGRLRCYFLVNPLIPDLIKMLNKDYRETLPRPACCPVTRKGTYPGARRR
;
A
#
# COMPACT_ATOMS: atom_id res chain seq x y z
N MET A 1 5.58 7.84 -17.35
CA MET A 1 5.25 6.49 -16.84
C MET A 1 6.21 6.16 -15.71
N ILE A 2 5.75 5.76 -14.52
CA ILE A 2 6.61 5.52 -13.35
C ILE A 2 7.50 4.26 -13.59
N PRO A 3 8.82 4.31 -13.34
CA PRO A 3 9.73 3.17 -13.48
C PRO A 3 9.35 1.98 -12.60
N LEU A 4 9.64 0.75 -13.04
CA LEU A 4 9.32 -0.47 -12.28
C LEU A 4 9.97 -0.49 -10.89
N GLY A 5 11.24 -0.08 -10.78
CA GLY A 5 11.94 -0.05 -9.49
C GLY A 5 11.21 0.83 -8.47
N GLN A 6 10.76 2.01 -8.89
CA GLN A 6 10.05 2.96 -8.03
C GLN A 6 8.66 2.42 -7.60
N LYS A 7 7.98 1.65 -8.46
CA LYS A 7 6.74 0.94 -8.09
C LYS A 7 7.00 -0.12 -7.02
N VAL A 8 8.09 -0.89 -7.16
CA VAL A 8 8.46 -1.92 -6.19
C VAL A 8 8.80 -1.29 -4.85
N GLU A 9 9.57 -0.21 -4.83
CA GLU A 9 9.91 0.52 -3.60
C GLU A 9 8.66 1.07 -2.90
N LEU A 10 7.73 1.67 -3.65
CA LEU A 10 6.46 2.14 -3.10
C LEU A 10 5.70 1.00 -2.41
N LEU A 11 5.56 -0.15 -3.07
CA LEU A 11 4.88 -1.32 -2.48
C LEU A 11 5.61 -1.82 -1.23
N ARG A 12 6.95 -1.88 -1.24
CA ARG A 12 7.75 -2.27 -0.07
C ARG A 12 7.54 -1.32 1.11
N VAL A 13 7.44 -0.03 0.83
CA VAL A 13 7.17 0.98 1.85
C VAL A 13 5.76 0.83 2.39
N VAL A 14 4.75 0.67 1.53
CA VAL A 14 3.36 0.52 1.97
C VAL A 14 3.12 -0.78 2.75
N ALA A 15 3.81 -1.88 2.40
CA ALA A 15 3.64 -3.21 2.99
C ALA A 15 4.17 -3.33 4.44
N HIS A 16 3.52 -2.64 5.38
CA HIS A 16 3.75 -2.77 6.82
C HIS A 16 2.43 -2.58 7.57
N PRO A 17 2.10 -3.42 8.57
CA PRO A 17 0.79 -3.39 9.23
C PRO A 17 0.36 -2.01 9.72
N VAL A 18 1.27 -1.30 10.43
CA VAL A 18 0.98 0.04 10.94
C VAL A 18 0.79 1.07 9.82
N ARG A 19 1.55 0.95 8.73
CA ARG A 19 1.44 1.89 7.60
C ARG A 19 0.15 1.64 6.82
N ILE A 20 -0.26 0.38 6.65
CA ILE A 20 -1.57 0.06 6.07
C ILE A 20 -2.68 0.70 6.89
N ARG A 21 -2.69 0.53 8.22
CA ARG A 21 -3.72 1.16 9.07
C ARG A 21 -3.71 2.69 9.02
N ILE A 22 -2.53 3.32 9.01
CA ILE A 22 -2.42 4.78 8.80
C ILE A 22 -3.06 5.19 7.47
N LEU A 23 -2.74 4.48 6.39
CA LEU A 23 -3.25 4.79 5.06
C LEU A 23 -4.76 4.49 4.93
N GLU A 24 -5.29 3.50 5.64
CA GLU A 24 -6.74 3.25 5.76
C GLU A 24 -7.45 4.43 6.41
N GLU A 25 -6.94 4.95 7.53
CA GLU A 25 -7.51 6.12 8.19
C GLU A 25 -7.39 7.39 7.33
N LEU A 26 -6.24 7.60 6.70
CA LEU A 26 -6.04 8.74 5.79
C LEU A 26 -6.87 8.64 4.50
N SER A 27 -7.28 7.44 4.09
CA SER A 27 -8.23 7.25 2.98
C SER A 27 -9.64 7.73 3.32
N LYS A 28 -9.97 7.90 4.60
CA LYS A 28 -11.26 8.44 5.08
C LYS A 28 -11.24 9.96 5.23
N GLY A 29 -10.07 10.59 5.20
CA GLY A 29 -9.89 12.02 5.35
C GLY A 29 -8.60 12.39 6.09
N VAL A 30 -8.39 13.70 6.28
CA VAL A 30 -7.23 14.23 7.01
C VAL A 30 -7.24 13.76 8.46
N LYS A 31 -6.07 13.41 9.00
CA LYS A 31 -5.88 12.98 10.40
C LYS A 31 -4.66 13.64 11.02
N CYS A 32 -4.75 14.07 12.26
CA CYS A 32 -3.63 14.60 13.03
C CYS A 32 -2.92 13.49 13.81
N VAL A 33 -1.67 13.73 14.22
CA VAL A 33 -0.85 12.72 14.91
C VAL A 33 -1.54 12.13 16.15
N SER A 34 -2.25 12.97 16.91
CA SER A 34 -3.04 12.57 18.08
C SER A 34 -4.14 11.56 17.74
N ASP A 35 -4.82 11.73 16.61
CA ASP A 35 -5.91 10.86 16.19
C ASP A 35 -5.42 9.41 16.01
N PHE A 36 -4.19 9.24 15.50
CA PHE A 36 -3.62 7.91 15.29
C PHE A 36 -3.25 7.17 16.57
N GLU A 37 -2.96 7.87 17.67
CA GLU A 37 -2.69 7.20 18.95
C GLU A 37 -3.94 6.47 19.46
N ASP A 38 -5.09 7.13 19.33
CA ASP A 38 -6.38 6.59 19.75
C ASP A 38 -6.80 5.40 18.89
N PHE A 39 -6.56 5.46 17.56
CA PHE A 39 -6.97 4.38 16.65
C PHE A 39 -6.01 3.18 16.61
N LEU A 40 -4.72 3.42 16.80
CA LEU A 40 -3.69 2.39 16.61
C LEU A 40 -3.19 1.78 17.92
N GLU A 41 -3.53 2.37 19.07
CA GLU A 41 -2.99 2.00 20.39
C GLU A 41 -1.44 2.02 20.42
N LEU A 42 -0.83 2.87 19.60
CA LEU A 42 0.62 3.04 19.47
C LEU A 42 1.04 4.41 20.00
N ARG A 43 2.23 4.47 20.60
CA ARG A 43 2.83 5.73 21.08
C ARG A 43 3.29 6.63 19.92
N GLN A 44 3.19 7.96 20.08
CA GLN A 44 3.64 8.96 19.07
C GLN A 44 5.01 8.73 18.41
N PRO A 45 6.08 8.31 19.13
CA PRO A 45 7.38 8.12 18.50
C PRO A 45 7.34 7.08 17.38
N ASN A 46 6.53 6.03 17.53
CA ASN A 46 6.37 4.98 16.52
C ASN A 46 5.57 5.49 15.31
N ILE A 47 4.52 6.28 15.55
CA ILE A 47 3.65 6.82 14.49
C ILE A 47 4.41 7.85 13.65
N SER A 48 5.13 8.77 14.29
CA SER A 48 5.90 9.81 13.61
C SER A 48 6.98 9.24 12.69
N GLN A 49 7.61 8.13 13.10
CA GLN A 49 8.57 7.42 12.26
C GLN A 49 7.90 6.83 11.01
N HIS A 50 6.75 6.18 11.15
CA HIS A 50 6.00 5.64 10.02
C HIS A 50 5.54 6.73 9.05
N LEU A 51 5.01 7.85 9.56
CA LEU A 51 4.60 9.00 8.76
C LEU A 51 5.76 9.66 8.03
N SER A 52 6.93 9.74 8.67
CA SER A 52 8.15 10.28 8.05
C SER A 52 8.60 9.43 6.86
N ILE A 53 8.59 8.10 7.02
CA ILE A 53 8.90 7.17 5.92
C ILE A 53 7.88 7.32 4.79
N LEU A 54 6.58 7.31 5.10
CA LEU A 54 5.53 7.47 4.08
C LEU A 54 5.68 8.79 3.31
N ARG A 55 6.02 9.89 4.00
CA ARG A 55 6.26 11.19 3.38
C ARG A 55 7.50 11.19 2.49
N GLN A 56 8.60 10.57 2.93
CA GLN A 56 9.83 10.50 2.14
C GLN A 56 9.62 9.81 0.78
N PHE A 57 8.68 8.87 0.71
CA PHE A 57 8.30 8.18 -0.53
C PHE A 57 7.11 8.84 -1.25
N GLY A 58 6.72 10.05 -0.85
CA GLY A 58 5.65 10.80 -1.49
C GLY A 58 4.29 10.11 -1.42
N VAL A 59 4.00 9.42 -0.31
CA VAL A 59 2.71 8.76 -0.07
C VAL A 59 1.74 9.67 0.65
N VAL A 60 2.26 10.42 1.64
CA VAL A 60 1.52 11.37 2.47
C VAL A 60 2.25 12.70 2.53
N ASP A 61 1.54 13.75 2.88
CA ASP A 61 2.13 15.00 3.35
C ASP A 61 1.32 15.54 4.53
N TYR A 62 1.72 16.68 5.10
CA TYR A 62 1.03 17.31 6.21
C TYR A 62 0.99 18.84 6.10
N TYR A 63 0.01 19.43 6.77
CA TYR A 63 0.03 20.85 7.13
C TYR A 63 0.07 20.99 8.66
N VAL A 64 0.43 22.20 9.12
CA VAL A 64 0.48 22.53 10.54
C VAL A 64 -0.76 23.35 10.89
N ASP A 65 -1.52 22.91 11.88
CA ASP A 65 -2.68 23.61 12.44
C ASP A 65 -2.43 23.86 13.93
N GLY A 66 -1.99 25.09 14.25
CA GLY A 66 -1.52 25.44 15.58
C GLY A 66 -0.34 24.57 16.03
N ARG A 67 -0.60 23.67 17.00
CA ARG A 67 0.40 22.71 17.53
C ARG A 67 0.28 21.32 16.91
N LEU A 68 -0.74 21.10 16.08
CA LEU A 68 -1.03 19.80 15.48
C LEU A 68 -0.37 19.69 14.11
N ARG A 69 0.08 18.48 13.77
CA ARG A 69 0.47 18.11 12.41
C ARG A 69 -0.60 17.19 11.86
N CYS A 70 -1.23 17.62 10.78
CA CYS A 70 -2.38 16.93 10.19
C CYS A 70 -2.01 16.44 8.78
N TYR A 71 -2.06 15.13 8.62
CA TYR A 71 -1.57 14.38 7.47
C TYR A 71 -2.71 14.06 6.50
N PHE A 72 -2.36 13.96 5.23
CA PHE A 72 -3.26 13.62 4.12
C PHE A 72 -2.54 12.80 3.06
N LEU A 73 -3.29 12.04 2.25
CA LEU A 73 -2.75 11.29 1.13
C LEU A 73 -2.39 12.21 -0.03
N VAL A 74 -1.21 12.00 -0.62
CA VAL A 74 -0.80 12.68 -1.86
C VAL A 74 -0.70 11.73 -3.05
N ASN A 75 -0.47 10.43 -2.78
CA ASN A 75 -0.32 9.45 -3.85
C ASN A 75 -1.67 8.86 -4.27
N PRO A 76 -2.12 9.07 -5.52
CA PRO A 76 -3.44 8.63 -5.98
C PRO A 76 -3.58 7.11 -6.09
N LEU A 77 -2.49 6.34 -6.07
CA LEU A 77 -2.55 4.88 -6.07
C LEU A 77 -3.12 4.32 -4.76
N ILE A 78 -2.92 5.04 -3.64
CA ILE A 78 -3.15 4.50 -2.31
C ILE A 78 -4.64 4.22 -2.04
N PRO A 79 -5.58 5.13 -2.33
CA PRO A 79 -7.01 4.84 -2.13
C PRO A 79 -7.46 3.59 -2.89
N ASP A 80 -7.03 3.41 -4.14
CA ASP A 80 -7.35 2.24 -4.95
C ASP A 80 -6.72 0.96 -4.38
N LEU A 81 -5.46 1.04 -3.95
CA LEU A 81 -4.75 -0.08 -3.31
C LEU A 81 -5.47 -0.52 -2.03
N ILE A 82 -5.78 0.41 -1.13
CA ILE A 82 -6.51 0.11 0.12
C ILE A 82 -7.88 -0.48 -0.19
N LYS A 83 -8.61 0.09 -1.16
CA LYS A 83 -9.89 -0.46 -1.61
C LYS A 83 -9.77 -1.89 -2.13
N MET A 84 -8.68 -2.23 -2.82
CA MET A 84 -8.42 -3.60 -3.26
C MET A 84 -8.09 -4.52 -2.08
N LEU A 85 -7.25 -4.09 -1.14
CA LEU A 85 -6.86 -4.91 0.02
C LEU A 85 -8.04 -5.24 0.94
N ASN A 86 -9.05 -4.37 1.01
CA ASN A 86 -10.27 -4.59 1.79
C ASN A 86 -11.28 -5.56 1.14
N LYS A 87 -11.03 -6.02 -0.08
CA LYS A 87 -11.90 -7.02 -0.72
C LYS A 87 -11.61 -8.41 -0.17
N ASP A 88 -12.69 -9.17 -0.03
CA ASP A 88 -12.64 -10.55 0.45
C ASP A 88 -12.32 -11.50 -0.71
N TYR A 89 -11.05 -11.90 -0.84
CA TYR A 89 -10.59 -12.83 -1.88
C TYR A 89 -10.53 -14.28 -1.36
N ARG A 90 -11.66 -14.81 -0.89
CA ARG A 90 -11.74 -16.20 -0.35
C ARG A 90 -11.71 -17.27 -1.44
N GLU A 91 -12.17 -16.91 -2.63
CA GLU A 91 -12.21 -17.83 -3.76
C GLU A 91 -10.84 -17.92 -4.42
N THR A 92 -10.44 -19.15 -4.76
CA THR A 92 -9.23 -19.37 -5.55
C THR A 92 -9.58 -19.34 -7.03
N LEU A 93 -8.70 -18.74 -7.83
CA LEU A 93 -8.84 -18.81 -9.28
C LEU A 93 -8.74 -20.28 -9.72
N PRO A 94 -9.60 -20.74 -10.65
CA PRO A 94 -9.55 -22.12 -11.10
C PRO A 94 -8.18 -22.42 -11.70
N ARG A 95 -7.71 -23.65 -11.50
CA ARG A 95 -6.54 -24.13 -12.24
C ARG A 95 -6.87 -24.00 -13.74
N PRO A 96 -5.93 -23.51 -14.56
CA PRO A 96 -6.11 -23.51 -16.00
C PRO A 96 -6.56 -24.91 -16.46
N ALA A 97 -7.60 -24.99 -17.30
CA ALA A 97 -8.21 -26.24 -17.76
C ALA A 97 -7.20 -27.21 -18.42
N CYS A 98 -6.07 -26.68 -18.88
CA CYS A 98 -4.89 -27.43 -19.25
C CYS A 98 -3.64 -26.62 -18.91
N CYS A 99 -2.53 -27.31 -18.65
CA CYS A 99 -1.24 -26.69 -18.85
C CYS A 99 -1.14 -26.31 -20.34
N PRO A 100 -0.59 -25.14 -20.74
CA PRO A 100 -0.26 -24.91 -22.16
C PRO A 100 0.68 -26.01 -22.72
N VAL A 101 1.31 -26.78 -21.84
CA VAL A 101 1.94 -28.08 -22.13
C VAL A 101 0.99 -29.23 -21.83
N THR A 102 0.03 -29.49 -22.72
CA THR A 102 -0.56 -30.84 -22.83
C THR A 102 0.54 -31.84 -23.20
N ARG A 103 0.30 -33.15 -23.07
CA ARG A 103 1.18 -34.21 -23.62
C ARG A 103 1.53 -34.04 -25.12
N LYS A 104 0.94 -33.06 -25.84
CA LYS A 104 1.22 -32.70 -27.23
C LYS A 104 1.36 -31.18 -27.50
N GLY A 105 1.45 -30.33 -26.48
CA GLY A 105 1.42 -28.86 -26.63
C GLY A 105 2.77 -28.22 -26.35
N THR A 106 3.32 -27.47 -27.30
CA THR A 106 4.55 -26.69 -27.09
C THR A 106 4.21 -25.37 -26.40
N TYR A 107 4.89 -25.05 -25.30
CA TYR A 107 4.80 -23.74 -24.65
C TYR A 107 5.15 -22.63 -25.68
N PRO A 108 4.30 -21.61 -25.89
CA PRO A 108 4.51 -20.59 -26.91
C PRO A 108 5.63 -19.60 -26.59
N GLY A 109 6.17 -19.61 -25.37
CA GLY A 109 7.33 -18.79 -25.03
C GLY A 109 8.64 -19.42 -25.48
N ALA A 110 9.59 -18.58 -25.91
CA ALA A 110 10.94 -19.02 -26.25
C ALA A 110 11.59 -19.71 -25.04
N ARG A 111 11.89 -21.01 -25.17
CA ARG A 111 12.75 -21.70 -24.21
C ARG A 111 14.14 -21.07 -24.29
N ARG A 112 14.54 -20.33 -23.27
CA ARG A 112 15.95 -19.93 -23.13
C ARG A 112 16.75 -21.21 -22.87
N ARG A 113 17.71 -21.50 -23.75
CA ARG A 113 18.74 -22.53 -23.54
C ARG A 113 19.78 -22.01 -22.56
#